data_AF-A0A956J3K9-F1
#
_entry.id   AF-A0A956J3K9-F1
#
_cell.length_a   1.000
_cell.length_b   1.000
_cell.length_c   1.000
_cell.angle_alpha   90.00
_cell.angle_beta   90.00
_cell.angle_gamma   90.00
#
_symmetry.space_group_name_H-M   'P 1'
#
loop_
_entity.id
_entity.type
_entity.pdbx_description
1 polymer ?
#
loop_
_entity_poly.entity_id
_entity_poly.type
_entity_poly.pdbx_seq_one_letter_code
_entity_poly.pdbx_strand_id
1 'polypeptide(L)'
;VGPGPDGHIIDLYRVPCSGAPVEVYVDAYHCGPHVNAEAGVDIDHLSREELAGLAALIRHLHEDPVSEKASNRRKAAADFILATNQLHVELCGPLLQLLPQEERVPYYVGEFLLSMGAAVIEDGGEHPDPIEINMRTLDGVLVFYQAVLKQVGEGERQPSLDALLAKSKDRAAFQQFVTDTLNGCGGSNLGVEPGS
;
A
#
# COMPACT_ATOMS: atom_id res chain seq x y z
N VAL A 1 -28.69 -2.54 -27.04
CA VAL A 1 -27.94 -2.44 -25.78
C VAL A 1 -28.41 -3.55 -24.88
N GLY A 2 -27.48 -4.38 -24.42
CA GLY A 2 -27.69 -5.59 -23.64
C GLY A 2 -26.40 -6.39 -23.58
N PRO A 3 -26.25 -7.32 -22.62
CA PRO A 3 -25.02 -8.09 -22.46
C PRO A 3 -24.73 -8.92 -23.71
N GLY A 4 -23.50 -8.81 -24.21
CA GLY A 4 -22.96 -9.72 -25.22
C GLY A 4 -22.80 -11.15 -24.65
N PRO A 5 -22.58 -12.15 -25.51
CA PRO A 5 -22.41 -13.54 -25.09
C PRO A 5 -21.22 -13.79 -24.14
N ASP A 6 -20.35 -12.79 -23.98
CA ASP A 6 -19.18 -12.73 -23.09
C ASP A 6 -19.41 -11.86 -21.83
N GLY A 7 -20.64 -11.37 -21.60
CA GLY A 7 -21.00 -10.60 -20.42
C GLY A 7 -20.64 -9.12 -20.48
N HIS A 8 -20.03 -8.65 -21.58
CA HIS A 8 -19.78 -7.22 -21.78
C HIS A 8 -21.07 -6.48 -22.09
N ILE A 9 -21.33 -5.37 -21.38
CA ILE A 9 -22.42 -4.46 -21.72
C ILE A 9 -21.85 -3.36 -22.62
N ILE A 10 -22.25 -3.37 -23.89
CA ILE A 10 -21.94 -2.29 -24.82
C ILE A 10 -23.17 -1.38 -24.90
N ASP A 11 -23.04 -0.18 -24.33
CA ASP A 11 -24.00 0.90 -24.49
C ASP A 11 -23.74 1.63 -25.81
N LEU A 12 -24.71 1.57 -26.71
CA LEU A 12 -24.70 2.28 -27.98
C LEU A 12 -25.58 3.51 -27.86
N TYR A 13 -24.95 4.67 -27.80
CA TYR A 13 -25.64 5.95 -27.92
C TYR A 13 -25.62 6.39 -29.38
N ARG A 14 -26.77 6.83 -29.92
CA ARG A 14 -26.81 7.52 -31.22
C ARG A 14 -26.26 8.93 -31.03
N VAL A 15 -25.03 9.16 -31.48
CA VAL A 15 -24.50 10.51 -31.65
C VAL A 15 -25.12 11.08 -32.94
N PRO A 16 -25.86 12.19 -32.90
CA PRO A 16 -26.30 12.84 -34.12
C PRO A 16 -25.07 13.29 -34.92
N CYS A 17 -24.96 12.87 -36.18
CA CYS A 17 -23.81 13.17 -37.02
C CYS A 17 -23.64 14.69 -37.16
N SER A 18 -22.68 15.29 -36.46
CA SER A 18 -22.15 16.60 -36.81
C SER A 18 -21.10 16.39 -37.91
N GLY A 19 -21.00 17.32 -38.86
CA GLY A 19 -20.02 17.25 -39.97
C GLY A 19 -18.56 17.41 -39.54
N ALA A 20 -18.23 17.17 -38.27
CA ALA A 20 -16.89 17.26 -37.70
C ALA A 20 -16.51 15.93 -37.02
N PRO A 21 -15.21 15.58 -36.92
CA PRO A 21 -14.77 14.41 -36.18
C PRO A 21 -15.27 14.47 -34.72
N VAL A 22 -15.90 13.38 -34.26
CA VAL A 22 -16.35 13.24 -32.87
C VAL A 22 -15.29 12.45 -32.11
N GLU A 23 -14.82 12.98 -30.97
CA GLU A 23 -14.02 12.20 -30.03
C GLU A 23 -14.92 11.19 -29.31
N VAL A 24 -14.64 9.90 -29.52
CA VAL A 24 -15.35 8.80 -28.87
C VAL A 24 -14.51 8.38 -27.66
N TYR A 25 -15.06 8.57 -26.46
CA TYR A 25 -14.49 7.99 -25.25
C TYR A 25 -15.11 6.61 -25.04
N VAL A 26 -14.29 5.58 -25.18
CA VAL A 26 -14.67 4.20 -24.85
C VAL A 26 -14.27 3.99 -23.40
N ASP A 27 -15.26 3.91 -22.51
CA ASP A 27 -15.05 3.49 -21.13
C ASP A 27 -15.33 1.99 -21.03
N ALA A 28 -14.35 1.23 -20.57
CA ALA A 28 -14.42 -0.23 -20.50
C ALA A 28 -14.19 -0.67 -19.05
N TYR A 29 -15.29 -0.97 -18.34
CA TYR A 29 -15.22 -1.65 -17.06
C TYR A 29 -15.40 -3.16 -17.26
N HIS A 30 -14.55 -3.96 -16.63
CA HIS A 30 -14.68 -5.42 -16.61
C HIS A 30 -15.33 -5.87 -15.30
N CYS A 31 -16.46 -6.58 -15.40
CA CYS A 31 -17.08 -7.29 -14.29
C CYS A 31 -17.44 -8.71 -14.74
N GLY A 32 -16.64 -9.71 -14.34
CA GLY A 32 -16.97 -11.12 -14.57
C GLY A 32 -15.83 -12.06 -14.18
N PRO A 33 -16.14 -13.19 -13.50
CA PRO A 33 -15.12 -14.16 -13.13
C PRO A 33 -14.63 -14.86 -14.39
N HIS A 34 -13.30 -14.87 -14.61
CA HIS A 34 -12.57 -15.48 -15.73
C HIS A 34 -12.27 -14.62 -16.98
N VAL A 35 -12.08 -13.30 -16.85
CA VAL A 35 -11.45 -12.50 -17.93
C VAL A 35 -10.00 -12.15 -17.57
N ASN A 36 -9.07 -12.71 -18.33
CA ASN A 36 -7.62 -12.52 -18.19
C ASN A 36 -7.22 -11.05 -18.28
N ALA A 37 -6.58 -10.55 -17.21
CA ALA A 37 -5.74 -9.35 -17.26
C ALA A 37 -4.30 -9.65 -17.76
N GLU A 38 -4.06 -10.85 -18.29
CA GLU A 38 -2.72 -11.38 -18.51
C GLU A 38 -2.40 -11.60 -19.98
N ALA A 39 -1.75 -10.62 -20.58
CA ALA A 39 -0.83 -10.85 -21.69
C ALA A 39 0.51 -10.21 -21.33
N GLY A 40 1.23 -10.81 -20.39
CA GLY A 40 2.67 -10.61 -20.23
C GLY A 40 3.19 -10.29 -18.83
N VAL A 41 2.34 -9.89 -17.88
CA VAL A 41 2.76 -9.72 -16.48
C VAL A 41 2.43 -10.99 -15.73
N ASP A 42 3.44 -11.82 -15.49
CA ASP A 42 3.35 -12.93 -14.56
C ASP A 42 3.27 -12.34 -13.15
N ILE A 43 2.04 -12.24 -12.62
CA ILE A 43 1.79 -11.69 -11.28
C ILE A 43 2.42 -12.53 -10.17
N ASP A 44 2.81 -13.77 -10.47
CA ASP A 44 3.56 -14.62 -9.55
C ASP A 44 5.08 -14.38 -9.66
N HIS A 45 5.54 -13.67 -10.71
CA HIS A 45 6.95 -13.41 -10.98
C HIS A 45 7.20 -12.01 -11.57
N LEU A 46 6.90 -10.97 -10.81
CA LEU A 46 7.30 -9.60 -11.14
C LEU A 46 8.83 -9.46 -11.19
N SER A 47 9.33 -8.78 -12.21
CA SER A 47 10.72 -8.34 -12.29
C SER A 47 11.05 -7.31 -11.20
N ARG A 48 12.35 -7.07 -10.96
CA ARG A 48 12.80 -6.03 -10.02
C ARG A 48 12.29 -4.64 -10.37
N GLU A 49 12.18 -4.33 -11.66
CA GLU A 49 11.67 -3.04 -12.14
C GLU A 49 10.17 -2.90 -11.86
N GLU A 50 9.39 -3.95 -12.07
CA GLU A 50 7.95 -3.99 -11.76
C GLU A 50 7.69 -3.89 -10.25
N LEU A 51 8.49 -4.59 -9.44
CA LEU A 51 8.44 -4.45 -7.99
C LEU A 51 8.77 -3.01 -7.56
N ALA A 52 9.83 -2.41 -8.08
CA ALA A 52 10.17 -1.02 -7.79
C ALA A 52 9.03 -0.05 -8.20
N GLY A 53 8.36 -0.32 -9.32
CA GLY A 53 7.16 0.40 -9.76
C GLY A 53 5.99 0.25 -8.77
N LEU A 54 5.78 -0.94 -8.23
CA LEU A 54 4.78 -1.19 -7.19
C LEU A 54 5.10 -0.44 -5.89
N ALA A 55 6.35 -0.45 -5.43
CA ALA A 55 6.76 0.31 -4.25
C ALA A 55 6.51 1.82 -4.45
N ALA A 56 6.92 2.36 -5.60
CA ALA A 56 6.66 3.76 -5.96
C ALA A 56 5.16 4.09 -6.00
N LEU A 57 4.33 3.19 -6.56
CA LEU A 57 2.87 3.32 -6.53
C LEU A 57 2.36 3.42 -5.09
N ILE A 58 2.78 2.51 -4.21
CA ILE A 58 2.36 2.50 -2.80
C ILE A 58 2.75 3.81 -2.10
N ARG A 59 3.99 4.29 -2.29
CA ARG A 59 4.43 5.58 -1.72
C ARG A 59 3.56 6.74 -2.21
N HIS A 60 3.18 6.74 -3.49
CA HIS A 60 2.27 7.74 -4.02
C HIS A 60 0.84 7.60 -3.46
N LEU A 61 0.36 6.38 -3.23
CA LEU A 61 -0.94 6.16 -2.58
C LEU A 61 -0.96 6.78 -1.18
N HIS A 62 0.11 6.71 -0.39
CA HIS A 62 0.16 7.36 0.92
C HIS A 62 -0.12 8.87 0.85
N GLU A 63 0.19 9.55 -0.25
CA GLU A 63 -0.07 10.98 -0.42
C GLU A 63 -1.52 11.31 -0.82
N ASP A 64 -2.29 10.29 -1.25
CA ASP A 64 -3.66 10.42 -1.75
C ASP A 64 -4.63 9.49 -0.99
N PRO A 65 -4.93 9.78 0.29
CA PRO A 65 -5.70 8.91 1.19
C PRO A 65 -7.16 8.69 0.78
N VAL A 66 -7.76 9.62 0.03
CA VAL A 66 -9.22 9.66 -0.14
C VAL A 66 -9.72 9.68 -1.58
N SER A 67 -8.87 9.75 -2.60
CA SER A 67 -9.38 9.65 -3.97
C SER A 67 -9.90 8.24 -4.28
N GLU A 68 -10.99 8.18 -5.04
CA GLU A 68 -11.57 6.92 -5.52
C GLU A 68 -10.56 6.11 -6.35
N LYS A 69 -9.78 6.81 -7.18
CA LYS A 69 -8.70 6.21 -7.98
C LYS A 69 -7.65 5.54 -7.08
N ALA A 70 -7.26 6.20 -5.98
CA ALA A 70 -6.31 5.65 -5.03
C ALA A 70 -6.90 4.47 -4.25
N SER A 71 -8.19 4.51 -3.90
CA SER A 71 -8.89 3.38 -3.25
C SER A 71 -8.80 2.08 -4.05
N ASN A 72 -9.14 2.12 -5.35
CA ASN A 72 -9.05 0.95 -6.22
C ASN A 72 -7.61 0.42 -6.36
N ARG A 73 -6.63 1.34 -6.45
CA ARG A 73 -5.21 0.97 -6.56
C ARG A 73 -4.64 0.39 -5.27
N ARG A 74 -5.06 0.87 -4.10
CA ARG A 74 -4.71 0.28 -2.80
C ARG A 74 -5.18 -1.15 -2.70
N LYS A 75 -6.44 -1.41 -3.09
CA LYS A 75 -6.99 -2.76 -3.08
C LYS A 75 -6.15 -3.70 -3.95
N ALA A 76 -5.85 -3.30 -5.18
CA ALA A 76 -5.00 -4.10 -6.07
C ALA A 76 -3.59 -4.35 -5.50
N ALA A 77 -2.97 -3.33 -4.90
CA ALA A 77 -1.65 -3.48 -4.26
C ALA A 77 -1.70 -4.40 -3.03
N ALA A 78 -2.75 -4.30 -2.22
CA ALA A 78 -2.95 -5.16 -1.05
C ALA A 78 -3.19 -6.62 -1.48
N ASP A 79 -4.05 -6.84 -2.47
CA ASP A 79 -4.34 -8.17 -3.03
C ASP A 79 -3.04 -8.82 -3.54
N PHE A 80 -2.18 -8.07 -4.24
CA PHE A 80 -0.87 -8.56 -4.67
C PHE A 80 0.04 -8.93 -3.48
N ILE A 81 0.22 -8.02 -2.52
CA ILE A 81 1.11 -8.26 -1.35
C ILE A 81 0.68 -9.48 -0.56
N LEU A 82 -0.62 -9.72 -0.44
CA LEU A 82 -1.17 -10.87 0.30
C LEU A 82 -1.10 -12.19 -0.47
N ALA A 83 -1.05 -12.15 -1.80
CA ALA A 83 -1.07 -13.35 -2.65
C ALA A 83 0.32 -13.77 -3.14
N THR A 84 1.25 -12.83 -3.28
CA THR A 84 2.58 -13.11 -3.86
C THR A 84 3.45 -13.95 -2.93
N ASN A 85 4.28 -14.81 -3.52
CA ASN A 85 5.36 -15.54 -2.83
C ASN A 85 6.72 -14.81 -2.93
N GLN A 86 6.78 -13.68 -3.65
CA GLN A 86 8.01 -12.93 -3.88
C GLN A 86 8.38 -12.01 -2.71
N LEU A 87 7.42 -11.69 -1.86
CA LEU A 87 7.60 -10.83 -0.70
C LEU A 87 7.42 -11.64 0.57
N HIS A 88 8.43 -11.62 1.43
CA HIS A 88 8.31 -12.13 2.79
C HIS A 88 8.14 -10.94 3.73
N VAL A 89 6.98 -10.88 4.39
CA VAL A 89 6.63 -9.81 5.33
C VAL A 89 6.43 -10.39 6.72
N GLU A 90 7.29 -10.00 7.66
CA GLU A 90 7.16 -10.41 9.06
C GLU A 90 6.45 -9.32 9.86
N LEU A 91 5.26 -9.65 10.36
CA LEU A 91 4.45 -8.71 11.13
C LEU A 91 4.80 -8.76 12.62
N CYS A 92 5.11 -7.60 13.18
CA CYS A 92 5.38 -7.43 14.59
C CYS A 92 4.12 -6.94 15.31
N GLY A 93 3.51 -7.80 16.14
CA GLY A 93 2.26 -7.53 16.85
C GLY A 93 2.30 -6.22 17.68
N PRO A 94 3.27 -6.03 18.58
CA PRO A 94 3.54 -4.76 19.24
C PRO A 94 3.56 -3.52 18.34
N LEU A 95 4.14 -3.59 17.13
CA LEU A 95 4.11 -2.46 16.19
C LEU A 95 2.70 -2.23 15.63
N LEU A 96 1.98 -3.29 15.27
CA LEU A 96 0.59 -3.19 14.82
C LEU A 96 -0.32 -2.56 15.87
N GLN A 97 -0.09 -2.84 17.15
CA GLN A 97 -0.87 -2.27 18.27
C GLN A 97 -0.69 -0.76 18.45
N LEU A 98 0.32 -0.13 17.84
CA LEU A 98 0.49 1.32 17.84
C LEU A 98 -0.54 2.02 16.95
N LEU A 99 -1.09 1.29 15.98
CA LEU A 99 -2.01 1.83 14.98
C LEU A 99 -3.44 1.85 15.53
N PRO A 100 -4.27 2.82 15.12
CA PRO A 100 -5.71 2.75 15.35
C PRO A 100 -6.27 1.45 14.75
N GLN A 101 -6.95 0.65 15.58
CA GLN A 101 -7.55 -0.64 15.17
C GLN A 101 -8.99 -0.48 14.65
N GLU A 102 -9.43 0.75 14.42
CA GLU A 102 -10.79 1.02 14.01
C GLU A 102 -10.99 0.55 12.56
N GLU A 103 -12.09 -0.14 12.27
CA GLU A 103 -12.42 -0.62 10.93
C GLU A 103 -12.99 0.49 10.01
N ARG A 104 -12.85 1.77 10.39
CA ARG A 104 -13.32 2.90 9.59
C ARG A 104 -12.20 3.47 8.74
N VAL A 105 -12.56 3.96 7.55
CA VAL A 105 -11.62 4.75 6.75
C VAL A 105 -11.25 6.00 7.56
N PRO A 106 -9.96 6.32 7.68
CA PRO A 106 -8.81 5.67 7.04
C PRO A 106 -8.28 4.40 7.76
N TYR A 107 -8.00 3.34 6.98
CA TYR A 107 -7.69 1.99 7.48
C TYR A 107 -6.18 1.78 7.71
N TYR A 108 -5.65 2.27 8.84
CA TYR A 108 -4.20 2.30 9.10
C TYR A 108 -3.48 0.95 9.10
N VAL A 109 -4.15 -0.14 9.49
CA VAL A 109 -3.56 -1.49 9.43
C VAL A 109 -3.30 -1.90 7.97
N GLY A 110 -4.21 -1.56 7.05
CA GLY A 110 -4.03 -1.82 5.63
C GLY A 110 -2.86 -1.03 5.05
N GLU A 111 -2.75 0.25 5.41
CA GLU A 111 -1.63 1.09 4.98
C GLU A 111 -0.30 0.65 5.58
N PHE A 112 -0.29 0.09 6.80
CA PHE A 112 0.90 -0.53 7.34
C PHE A 112 1.37 -1.71 6.50
N LEU A 113 0.46 -2.60 6.09
CA LEU A 113 0.80 -3.73 5.22
C LEU A 113 1.33 -3.27 3.86
N LEU A 114 0.66 -2.29 3.24
CA LEU A 114 1.13 -1.69 1.98
C LEU A 114 2.53 -1.11 2.15
N SER A 115 2.72 -0.27 3.17
CA SER A 115 4.01 0.37 3.41
C SER A 115 5.12 -0.62 3.75
N MET A 116 4.78 -1.77 4.37
CA MET A 116 5.72 -2.85 4.66
C MET A 116 6.15 -3.58 3.39
N GLY A 117 5.21 -3.88 2.49
CA GLY A 117 5.53 -4.44 1.18
C GLY A 117 6.45 -3.50 0.38
N ALA A 118 6.16 -2.21 0.36
CA ALA A 118 7.03 -1.22 -0.28
C ALA A 118 8.43 -1.16 0.36
N ALA A 119 8.52 -1.18 1.70
CA ALA A 119 9.79 -1.16 2.40
C ALA A 119 10.67 -2.39 2.09
N VAL A 120 10.07 -3.59 2.05
CA VAL A 120 10.78 -4.84 1.67
C VAL A 120 11.30 -4.76 0.24
N ILE A 121 10.48 -4.28 -0.70
CA ILE A 121 10.89 -4.09 -2.10
C ILE A 121 12.05 -3.09 -2.21
N GLU A 122 11.95 -1.95 -1.52
CA GLU A 122 12.94 -0.87 -1.57
C GLU A 122 14.26 -1.23 -0.90
N ASP A 123 14.26 -2.13 0.07
CA ASP A 123 15.47 -2.66 0.67
C ASP A 123 16.24 -3.51 -0.36
N GLY A 124 15.53 -4.42 -1.04
CA GLY A 124 16.08 -5.22 -2.13
C GLY A 124 17.22 -6.18 -1.73
N GLY A 125 17.48 -6.35 -0.42
CA GLY A 125 18.51 -7.21 0.12
C GLY A 125 18.07 -8.67 0.26
N GLU A 126 19.05 -9.59 0.19
CA GLU A 126 18.83 -11.01 0.53
C GLU A 126 18.55 -11.21 2.04
N HIS A 127 19.02 -10.29 2.87
CA HIS A 127 18.85 -10.25 4.32
C HIS A 127 18.50 -8.84 4.75
N PRO A 128 17.23 -8.44 4.64
CA PRO A 128 16.84 -7.07 4.90
C PRO A 128 16.99 -6.73 6.39
N ASP A 129 17.38 -5.49 6.69
CA ASP A 129 17.47 -5.02 8.08
C ASP A 129 16.04 -4.85 8.64
N PRO A 130 15.63 -5.66 9.63
CA PRO A 130 14.28 -5.59 10.17
C PRO A 130 13.99 -4.24 10.84
N ILE A 131 15.00 -3.56 11.39
CA ILE A 131 14.82 -2.23 11.97
C ILE A 131 14.53 -1.24 10.84
N GLU A 132 15.34 -1.25 9.78
CA GLU A 132 15.17 -0.31 8.66
C GLU A 132 13.84 -0.51 7.94
N ILE A 133 13.44 -1.77 7.66
CA ILE A 133 12.12 -2.08 7.09
C ILE A 133 11.04 -1.44 7.96
N ASN A 134 11.00 -1.74 9.26
CA ASN A 134 9.93 -1.29 10.12
C ASN A 134 9.91 0.23 10.29
N MET A 135 11.08 0.89 10.28
CA MET A 135 11.14 2.35 10.23
C MET A 135 10.52 2.90 8.94
N ARG A 136 10.90 2.38 7.77
CA ARG A 136 10.35 2.81 6.47
C ARG A 136 8.84 2.52 6.34
N THR A 137 8.37 1.45 7.00
CA THR A 137 6.95 1.11 7.10
C THR A 137 6.18 2.16 7.90
N LEU A 138 6.66 2.47 9.11
CA LEU A 138 6.03 3.48 9.94
C LEU A 138 6.12 4.87 9.31
N ASP A 139 7.23 5.21 8.64
CA ASP A 139 7.37 6.46 7.89
C ASP A 139 6.28 6.59 6.81
N GLY A 140 5.97 5.51 6.07
CA GLY A 140 4.88 5.52 5.08
C GLY A 140 3.50 5.70 5.70
N VAL A 141 3.22 5.02 6.82
CA VAL A 141 1.97 5.21 7.58
C VAL A 141 1.84 6.65 8.09
N LEU A 142 2.93 7.26 8.55
CA LEU A 142 2.94 8.63 9.02
C LEU A 142 2.73 9.65 7.89
N VAL A 143 3.28 9.40 6.69
CA VAL A 143 2.97 10.20 5.49
C VAL A 143 1.49 10.11 5.16
N PHE A 144 0.93 8.90 5.18
CA PHE A 144 -0.51 8.69 4.97
C PHE A 144 -1.35 9.43 6.02
N TYR A 145 -1.00 9.33 7.29
CA TYR A 145 -1.68 10.06 8.38
C TYR A 145 -1.65 11.58 8.15
N GLN A 146 -0.49 12.14 7.79
CA GLN A 146 -0.38 13.57 7.49
C GLN A 146 -1.24 13.98 6.29
N ALA A 147 -1.31 13.13 5.26
CA ALA A 147 -2.17 13.36 4.10
C ALA A 147 -3.66 13.33 4.50
N VAL A 148 -4.07 12.41 5.37
CA VAL A 148 -5.44 12.35 5.92
C VAL A 148 -5.78 13.65 6.63
N LEU A 149 -4.93 14.10 7.55
CA LEU A 149 -5.17 15.35 8.29
C LEU A 149 -5.30 16.56 7.34
N LYS A 150 -4.50 16.59 6.28
CA LYS A 150 -4.51 17.67 5.29
C LYS A 150 -5.78 17.68 4.43
N GLN A 151 -6.27 16.50 4.03
CA GLN A 151 -7.34 16.39 3.03
C GLN A 151 -8.73 16.19 3.64
N VAL A 152 -8.83 15.48 4.77
CA VAL A 152 -10.08 15.19 5.47
C VAL A 152 -10.30 16.19 6.60
N GLY A 153 -9.25 16.46 7.38
CA GLY A 153 -9.24 17.48 8.43
C GLY A 153 -8.89 16.94 9.81
N GLU A 154 -8.82 17.87 10.77
CA GLU A 154 -8.39 17.63 12.16
C GLU A 154 -9.30 16.67 12.94
N GLY A 155 -10.52 16.39 12.46
CA GLY A 155 -11.41 15.41 13.07
C GLY A 155 -10.89 13.97 13.01
N GLU A 156 -9.95 13.70 12.09
CA GLU A 156 -9.28 12.39 11.94
C GLU A 156 -8.00 12.26 12.77
N ARG A 157 -7.72 13.23 13.64
CA ARG A 157 -6.52 13.23 14.48
C ARG A 157 -6.54 12.07 15.47
N GLN A 158 -5.45 11.32 15.49
CA GLN A 158 -5.27 10.13 16.32
C GLN A 158 -4.10 10.35 17.29
N PRO A 159 -4.33 10.39 18.62
CA PRO A 159 -3.28 10.68 19.59
C PRO A 159 -2.08 9.74 19.53
N SER A 160 -2.29 8.46 19.21
CA SER A 160 -1.20 7.49 19.06
C SER A 160 -0.31 7.80 17.87
N LEU A 161 -0.90 8.21 16.74
CA LEU A 161 -0.16 8.60 15.54
C LEU A 161 0.52 9.95 15.70
N ASP A 162 -0.07 10.89 16.44
CA ASP A 162 0.59 12.15 16.81
C ASP A 162 1.84 11.89 17.67
N ALA A 163 1.74 11.00 18.65
CA ALA A 163 2.88 10.62 19.49
C ALA A 163 3.98 9.93 18.69
N LEU A 164 3.60 9.05 17.75
CA LEU A 164 4.53 8.38 16.85
C LEU A 164 5.21 9.38 15.89
N LEU A 165 4.44 10.30 15.30
CA LEU A 165 4.95 11.37 14.44
C LEU A 165 5.89 12.32 15.18
N ALA A 166 5.62 12.60 16.46
CA ALA A 166 6.53 13.39 17.27
C ALA A 166 7.87 12.67 17.49
N LYS A 167 7.85 11.35 17.70
CA LYS A 167 9.06 10.52 17.84
C LYS A 167 9.87 10.46 16.55
N SER A 168 9.21 10.33 15.38
CA SER A 168 9.91 10.19 14.09
C SER A 168 10.75 11.40 13.68
N LYS A 169 10.53 12.56 14.33
CA LYS A 169 11.33 13.78 14.12
C LYS A 169 12.78 13.66 14.59
N ASP A 170 13.06 12.77 15.53
CA ASP A 170 14.42 12.42 15.95
C ASP A 170 14.71 11.00 15.46
N ARG A 171 15.56 10.89 14.43
CA ARG A 171 15.82 9.60 13.78
C ARG A 171 16.45 8.57 14.73
N ALA A 172 17.33 9.01 15.63
CA ALA A 172 17.99 8.11 16.58
C ALA A 172 17.00 7.61 17.64
N ALA A 173 16.20 8.52 18.20
CA ALA A 173 15.15 8.14 19.15
C ALA A 173 14.08 7.25 18.51
N PHE A 174 13.74 7.50 17.26
CA PHE A 174 12.78 6.68 16.51
C PHE A 174 13.32 5.29 16.21
N GLN A 175 14.57 5.19 15.79
CA GLN A 175 15.24 3.90 15.59
C GLN A 175 15.27 3.10 16.88
N GLN A 176 15.68 3.72 18.00
CA GLN A 176 15.70 3.04 19.30
C GLN A 176 14.29 2.55 19.69
N PHE A 177 13.27 3.38 19.49
CA PHE A 177 11.88 2.99 19.75
C PHE A 177 11.45 1.77 18.93
N VAL A 178 11.78 1.73 17.64
CA VAL A 178 11.48 0.57 16.77
C VAL A 178 12.23 -0.66 17.26
N THR A 179 13.54 -0.55 17.54
CA THR A 179 14.35 -1.64 18.09
C THR A 179 13.74 -2.21 19.38
N ASP A 180 13.39 -1.35 20.33
CA ASP A 180 12.79 -1.77 21.61
C ASP A 180 11.45 -2.46 21.40
N THR A 181 10.65 -1.98 20.44
CA THR A 181 9.34 -2.58 20.12
C THR A 181 9.49 -3.93 19.43
N LEU A 182 10.44 -4.07 18.51
CA LEU A 182 10.75 -5.33 17.82
C LEU A 182 11.25 -6.42 18.79
N ASN A 183 12.01 -6.04 19.82
CA ASN A 183 12.42 -6.98 20.88
C ASN A 183 11.21 -7.60 21.62
N GLY A 184 10.05 -6.94 21.62
CA GLY A 184 8.80 -7.44 22.18
C GLY A 184 8.04 -8.42 21.28
N CYS A 185 8.46 -8.65 20.04
CA CYS A 185 7.73 -9.46 19.04
C CYS A 185 7.96 -10.97 19.12
N GLY A 186 8.70 -11.44 20.14
CA GLY A 186 8.83 -12.86 20.48
C GLY A 186 10.14 -13.49 20.04
N GLY A 187 11.19 -13.32 20.84
CA GLY A 187 12.13 -14.39 21.25
C GLY A 187 12.71 -15.33 20.18
N SER A 188 13.25 -14.82 19.09
CA SER A 188 14.37 -15.47 18.39
C SER A 188 15.28 -14.39 17.87
N ASN A 189 16.39 -14.18 18.59
CA ASN A 189 17.57 -13.41 18.22
C ASN A 189 17.43 -12.61 16.91
N LEU A 190 16.99 -11.35 17.00
CA LEU A 190 17.48 -10.32 16.09
C LEU A 190 19.00 -10.32 16.31
N GLY A 191 19.74 -10.98 15.40
CA GLY A 191 21.13 -11.41 15.56
C GLY A 191 22.13 -10.26 15.70
N VAL A 192 22.04 -9.50 16.78
CA VAL A 192 23.08 -8.60 17.25
C VAL A 192 23.91 -9.39 18.26
N GLU A 193 24.81 -10.23 17.77
CA GLU A 193 25.94 -10.62 18.61
C GLU A 193 26.79 -9.36 18.85
N PRO A 194 27.04 -8.96 20.10
CA PRO A 194 28.02 -7.92 20.38
C PRO A 194 29.39 -8.48 20.01
N GLY A 195 30.04 -7.86 19.04
CA GLY A 195 31.41 -8.18 18.64
C GLY A 195 32.31 -8.24 19.88
N SER A 196 32.96 -9.40 20.04
CA SER A 196 33.99 -9.67 21.05
C SER A 196 35.31 -9.01 20.67
#